data_AF-A0A2V7DB53-F1
#
_entry.id   AF-A0A2V7DB53-F1
#
_cell.length_a   1.000
_cell.length_b   1.000
_cell.length_c   1.000
_cell.angle_alpha   90.00
_cell.angle_beta   90.00
_cell.angle_gamma   90.00
#
_symmetry.space_group_name_H-M   'P 1'
#
loop_
_entity.id
_entity.type
_entity.pdbx_description
1 polymer ?
#
loop_
_entity_poly.entity_id
_entity_poly.type
_entity_poly.pdbx_seq_one_letter_code
_entity_poly.pdbx_strand_id
1 'polypeptide(L)'
;MEIQKAQRLRYCVSLLCIAADRRSPDGEQPAAASLAERVIPLIRSTDVVNCWTTPCLGLMLVDADITGLPSIADRLTTRLETFLWSAGGACYPQTATHADHLFHQAHHMMTKAQGDGGGRLYLPS
;
A
#
# COMPACT_ATOMS: atom_id res chain seq x y z
N MET A 1 5.05 13.47 11.29
CA MET A 1 4.36 13.67 12.59
C MET A 1 3.70 12.38 13.10
N GLU A 2 3.12 11.53 12.24
CA GLU A 2 2.36 10.34 12.71
C GLU A 2 3.20 9.31 13.48
N ILE A 3 4.43 9.00 13.04
CA ILE A 3 5.32 8.06 13.75
C ILE A 3 5.62 8.49 15.19
N GLN A 4 5.76 9.80 15.45
CA GLN A 4 5.99 10.30 16.82
C GLN A 4 4.77 10.10 17.72
N LYS A 5 3.56 10.23 17.17
CA LYS A 5 2.32 9.94 17.89
C LYS A 5 2.21 8.44 18.14
N ALA A 6 2.46 7.62 17.13
CA ALA A 6 2.49 6.15 17.22
C ALA A 6 3.45 5.66 18.30
N GLN A 7 4.64 6.25 18.37
CA GLN A 7 5.62 5.96 19.42
C GLN A 7 5.10 6.28 20.82
N ARG A 8 4.49 7.47 21.00
CA ARG A 8 3.99 7.93 22.31
C ARG A 8 2.76 7.14 22.77
N LEU A 9 1.85 6.83 21.86
CA LEU A 9 0.57 6.17 22.13
C LEU A 9 0.63 4.65 21.94
N ARG A 10 1.77 4.13 21.47
CA ARG A 10 2.07 2.69 21.30
C ARG A 10 1.12 1.95 20.36
N TYR A 11 0.75 2.57 19.23
CA TYR A 11 0.02 1.90 18.16
C TYR A 11 0.92 1.65 16.94
N CYS A 12 0.49 0.73 16.07
CA CYS A 12 1.18 0.43 14.82
C CYS A 12 0.73 1.36 13.71
N VAL A 13 1.67 1.75 12.84
CA VAL A 13 1.35 2.46 11.59
C VAL A 13 1.91 1.64 10.46
N SER A 14 1.04 1.15 9.60
CA SER A 14 1.45 0.46 8.38
C SER A 14 1.37 1.38 7.18
N LEU A 15 2.32 1.24 6.27
CA LEU A 15 2.28 1.83 4.95
C LEU A 15 2.07 0.72 3.92
N LEU A 16 1.15 0.92 2.99
CA LEU A 16 0.91 0.03 1.86
C LEU A 16 1.01 0.84 0.57
N CYS A 17 1.93 0.48 -0.30
CA CYS A 17 2.07 1.03 -1.64
C CYS A 17 1.44 0.05 -2.63
N ILE A 18 0.50 0.50 -3.46
CA ILE A 18 -0.15 -0.32 -4.49
C ILE A 18 0.03 0.37 -5.83
N ALA A 19 0.78 -0.25 -6.74
CA ALA A 19 0.79 0.11 -8.15
C ALA A 19 -0.28 -0.70 -8.89
N ALA A 20 -0.90 -0.10 -9.90
CA ALA A 20 -1.76 -0.82 -10.83
C ALA A 20 -1.39 -0.48 -12.27
N ASP A 21 -1.24 -1.52 -13.08
CA ASP A 21 -0.88 -1.42 -14.48
C ASP A 21 -1.95 -2.04 -15.38
N ARG A 22 -1.94 -1.68 -16.67
CA ARG A 22 -2.75 -2.36 -17.67
C ARG A 22 -2.37 -3.83 -17.72
N ARG A 23 -3.37 -4.70 -17.85
CA ARG A 23 -3.18 -6.16 -17.84
C ARG A 23 -2.74 -6.71 -19.20
N SER A 24 -3.03 -5.98 -20.27
CA SER A 24 -2.62 -6.28 -21.65
C SER A 24 -1.98 -5.05 -22.29
N PRO A 25 -1.14 -5.20 -23.32
CA PRO A 25 -0.54 -4.08 -24.04
C PRO A 25 -1.56 -3.09 -24.61
N ASP A 26 -2.72 -3.60 -25.01
CA ASP A 26 -3.82 -2.81 -25.59
C ASP A 26 -4.79 -2.27 -24.53
N GLY A 27 -4.58 -2.59 -23.25
CA GLY A 27 -5.41 -2.13 -22.15
C GLY A 27 -5.14 -0.67 -21.77
N GLU A 28 -6.18 0.00 -21.27
CA GLU A 28 -6.05 1.36 -20.73
C GLU A 28 -5.32 1.36 -19.38
N GLN A 29 -4.45 2.36 -19.20
CA GLN A 29 -3.82 2.60 -17.92
C GLN A 29 -4.85 3.12 -16.92
N PRO A 30 -4.95 2.55 -15.70
CA PRO A 30 -5.81 3.14 -14.69
C PRO A 30 -5.32 4.53 -14.29
N ALA A 31 -6.24 5.48 -14.13
CA ALA A 31 -5.94 6.74 -13.47
C ALA A 31 -5.83 6.52 -11.95
N ALA A 32 -4.85 7.16 -11.30
CA ALA A 32 -4.64 7.02 -9.85
C ALA A 32 -5.90 7.40 -9.04
N ALA A 33 -6.62 8.45 -9.45
CA ALA A 33 -7.89 8.86 -8.82
C ALA A 33 -8.96 7.76 -8.88
N SER A 34 -9.10 7.08 -10.03
CA SER A 34 -10.06 5.97 -10.19
C SER A 34 -9.69 4.74 -9.36
N LEU A 35 -8.40 4.51 -9.11
CA LEU A 35 -7.94 3.48 -8.17
C LEU A 35 -8.31 3.89 -6.73
N ALA A 36 -8.07 5.15 -6.36
CA ALA A 36 -8.38 5.66 -5.04
C ALA A 36 -9.88 5.56 -4.71
N GLU A 37 -10.76 5.91 -5.65
CA GLU A 37 -12.22 5.77 -5.51
C GLU A 37 -12.67 4.34 -5.20
N ARG A 38 -11.93 3.34 -5.69
CA ARG A 38 -12.21 1.91 -5.43
C ARG A 38 -11.78 1.45 -4.05
N VAL A 39 -10.72 2.05 -3.49
CA VAL A 39 -10.13 1.63 -2.21
C VAL A 39 -10.57 2.47 -1.02
N ILE A 40 -10.91 3.75 -1.22
CA ILE A 40 -11.35 4.67 -0.15
C ILE A 40 -12.54 4.09 0.65
N PRO A 41 -13.59 3.50 0.03
CA PRO A 41 -14.70 2.90 0.79
C PRO A 41 -14.31 1.70 1.65
N LEU A 42 -13.10 1.17 1.47
CA LEU A 42 -12.60 -0.02 2.16
C LEU A 42 -11.59 0.32 3.27
N ILE A 43 -11.25 1.58 3.50
CA ILE A 43 -10.35 1.95 4.59
C ILE A 43 -11.12 2.64 5.71
N ARG A 44 -10.51 2.72 6.90
CA ARG A 44 -11.10 3.42 8.03
C ARG A 44 -10.98 4.92 7.80
N SER A 45 -11.82 5.72 8.47
CA SER A 45 -11.75 7.18 8.40
C SER A 45 -10.44 7.76 8.97
N THR A 46 -9.69 6.98 9.75
CA THR A 46 -8.37 7.33 10.29
C THR A 46 -7.24 7.07 9.32
N ASP A 47 -7.47 6.28 8.27
CA ASP A 47 -6.48 5.93 7.28
C ASP A 47 -6.36 7.05 6.24
N VAL A 48 -5.20 7.16 5.60
CA VAL A 48 -4.91 8.20 4.60
C VAL A 48 -4.54 7.54 3.29
N VAL A 49 -5.10 8.03 2.18
CA VAL A 49 -4.75 7.62 0.81
C VAL A 49 -4.11 8.81 0.11
N ASN A 50 -3.02 8.55 -0.60
CA ASN A 50 -2.37 9.50 -1.49
C ASN A 50 -2.23 8.90 -2.89
N CYS A 51 -2.44 9.71 -3.92
CA CYS A 51 -2.31 9.34 -5.32
C CYS A 51 -1.00 9.89 -5.88
N TRP A 52 -0.21 9.05 -6.55
CA TRP A 52 0.99 9.49 -7.26
C TRP A 52 0.78 9.52 -8.78
N THR A 53 1.70 10.19 -9.49
CA THR A 53 1.61 10.47 -10.93
C THR A 53 1.80 9.23 -11.80
N THR A 54 2.60 8.28 -11.36
CA THR A 54 2.54 6.89 -11.84
C THR A 54 1.39 6.22 -11.08
N PRO A 55 0.47 5.45 -11.70
CA PRO A 55 -0.74 4.94 -11.05
C PRO A 55 -0.42 4.04 -9.87
N CYS A 56 -0.21 4.70 -8.74
CA CYS A 56 0.29 4.15 -7.50
C CYS A 56 -0.41 4.90 -6.38
N LEU A 57 -0.90 4.11 -5.44
CA LEU A 57 -1.53 4.57 -4.23
C LEU A 57 -0.58 4.34 -3.06
N GLY A 58 -0.34 5.39 -2.28
CA GLY A 58 0.25 5.27 -0.95
C GLY A 58 -0.85 5.30 0.09
N LEU A 59 -0.97 4.24 0.89
CA LEU A 59 -1.93 4.16 1.99
C LEU A 59 -1.19 4.14 3.32
N MET A 60 -1.55 5.04 4.22
CA MET A 60 -1.12 5.01 5.62
C MET A 60 -2.29 4.51 6.47
N LEU A 61 -2.09 3.35 7.09
CA LEU A 61 -3.09 2.63 7.87
C LEU A 61 -2.78 2.80 9.35
N VAL A 62 -3.71 3.39 10.08
CA VAL A 62 -3.57 3.69 11.51
C VAL A 62 -4.09 2.52 12.33
N ASP A 63 -3.32 2.10 13.32
CA ASP A 63 -3.62 0.95 14.18
C ASP A 63 -3.79 -0.35 13.35
N ALA A 64 -2.85 -0.52 12.42
CA ALA A 64 -2.74 -1.70 11.57
C ALA A 64 -1.33 -2.25 11.69
N ASP A 65 -1.21 -3.49 12.16
CA ASP A 65 0.07 -4.18 12.28
C ASP A 65 0.44 -4.95 11.01
N ILE A 66 1.69 -5.44 10.98
CA ILE A 66 2.24 -6.20 9.85
C ILE A 66 1.50 -7.52 9.58
N THR A 67 0.91 -8.14 10.61
CA THR A 67 0.18 -9.41 10.47
C THR A 67 -1.21 -9.22 9.88
N GLY A 68 -1.81 -8.05 10.08
CA GLY A 68 -3.08 -7.66 9.46
C GLY A 68 -2.93 -7.19 8.01
N LEU A 69 -1.74 -6.76 7.60
CA LEU A 69 -1.52 -6.20 6.26
C LEU A 69 -1.92 -7.13 5.10
N PRO A 70 -1.62 -8.43 5.10
CA PRO A 70 -2.06 -9.33 4.03
C PRO A 70 -3.58 -9.33 3.83
N SER A 71 -4.36 -9.38 4.91
CA SER A 71 -5.83 -9.37 4.82
C SER A 71 -6.38 -8.02 4.36
N ILE A 72 -5.76 -6.92 4.80
CA ILE A 72 -6.13 -5.58 4.32
C ILE A 72 -5.81 -5.45 2.84
N ALA A 73 -4.60 -5.82 2.42
CA ALA A 73 -4.15 -5.74 1.04
C ALA A 73 -5.04 -6.59 0.12
N ASP A 74 -5.32 -7.84 0.48
CA ASP A 74 -6.22 -8.73 -0.26
C ASP A 74 -7.55 -8.05 -0.56
N ARG A 75 -8.23 -7.57 0.49
CA ARG A 75 -9.51 -6.85 0.40
C ARG A 75 -9.47 -5.60 -0.48
N LEU A 76 -8.38 -4.83 -0.45
CA LEU A 76 -8.21 -3.66 -1.32
C LEU A 76 -7.97 -4.08 -2.78
N THR A 77 -7.10 -5.07 -2.98
CA THR A 77 -6.67 -5.52 -4.31
C THR A 77 -7.73 -6.31 -5.05
N THR A 78 -8.69 -6.96 -4.37
CA THR A 78 -9.88 -7.55 -5.01
C THR A 78 -10.65 -6.51 -5.84
N ARG A 79 -10.68 -5.24 -5.42
CA ARG A 79 -11.34 -4.16 -6.20
C ARG A 79 -10.53 -3.69 -7.42
N LEU A 80 -9.30 -4.17 -7.54
CA LEU A 80 -8.33 -3.80 -8.55
C LEU A 80 -7.98 -4.97 -9.49
N GLU A 81 -8.62 -6.13 -9.38
CA GLU A 81 -8.33 -7.34 -10.18
C GLU A 81 -8.49 -7.15 -11.70
N THR A 82 -9.19 -6.10 -12.13
CA THR A 82 -9.25 -5.71 -13.55
C THR A 82 -7.90 -5.23 -14.08
N PHE A 83 -6.98 -4.85 -13.19
CA PHE A 83 -5.63 -4.37 -13.48
C PHE A 83 -4.57 -5.37 -13.00
N LEU A 84 -3.37 -5.27 -13.56
CA LEU A 84 -2.21 -5.95 -13.01
C LEU A 84 -1.69 -5.12 -11.83
N TRP A 85 -2.10 -5.47 -10.62
CA TRP A 85 -1.70 -4.76 -9.41
C TRP A 85 -0.42 -5.34 -8.82
N SER A 86 0.36 -4.53 -8.11
CA SER A 86 1.50 -4.97 -7.31
C SER A 86 1.50 -4.19 -6.01
N ALA A 87 1.70 -4.88 -4.89
CA ALA A 87 1.65 -4.25 -3.57
C ALA A 87 2.93 -4.48 -2.78
N GLY A 88 3.29 -3.49 -1.96
CA GLY A 88 4.37 -3.56 -1.00
C GLY A 88 3.97 -2.91 0.29
N GLY A 89 4.20 -3.58 1.41
CA GLY A 89 3.87 -3.05 2.74
C GLY A 89 5.09 -2.84 3.60
N ALA A 90 4.95 -2.04 4.64
CA ALA A 90 5.87 -1.96 5.78
C ALA A 90 5.08 -1.51 7.01
N CYS A 91 5.57 -1.82 8.20
CA CYS A 91 4.93 -1.47 9.47
C CYS A 91 5.92 -0.88 10.46
N TYR A 92 5.53 0.20 11.11
CA TYR A 92 6.14 0.70 12.33
C TYR A 92 5.43 0.07 13.54
N PRO A 93 6.17 -0.38 14.58
CA PRO A 93 7.63 -0.39 14.69
C PRO A 93 8.32 -1.66 14.14
N GLN A 94 7.55 -2.65 13.66
CA GLN A 94 8.06 -4.01 13.39
C GLN A 94 9.15 -4.08 12.31
N THR A 95 8.99 -3.32 11.22
CA THR A 95 9.87 -3.38 10.04
C THR A 95 10.70 -2.11 9.85
N ALA A 96 10.21 -0.98 10.37
CA ALA A 96 10.91 0.31 10.31
C ALA A 96 10.62 1.14 11.56
N THR A 97 11.61 1.89 12.03
CA THR A 97 11.52 2.78 13.20
C THR A 97 11.37 4.26 12.85
N HIS A 98 11.53 4.61 11.57
CA HIS A 98 11.49 5.99 11.07
C HIS A 98 10.59 6.09 9.82
N ALA A 99 9.95 7.24 9.61
CA ALA A 99 9.00 7.45 8.52
C ALA A 99 9.63 7.23 7.14
N ASP A 100 10.85 7.73 6.92
CA ASP A 100 11.52 7.59 5.62
C ASP A 100 11.86 6.13 5.32
N HIS A 101 12.26 5.36 6.34
CA HIS A 101 12.53 3.94 6.19
C HIS A 101 11.25 3.16 5.90
N LEU A 102 10.15 3.49 6.58
CA LEU A 102 8.84 2.88 6.37
C LEU A 102 8.38 3.05 4.92
N PHE A 103 8.51 4.27 4.39
CA PHE A 103 8.19 4.57 3.00
C PHE A 103 9.08 3.84 2.00
N HIS A 104 10.41 3.97 2.14
CA HIS A 104 11.34 3.33 1.20
C HIS A 104 11.16 1.82 1.17
N GLN A 105 10.90 1.20 2.32
CA GLN A 105 10.72 -0.24 2.43
C GLN A 105 9.42 -0.70 1.76
N ALA A 106 8.28 -0.07 2.03
CA ALA A 106 7.01 -0.40 1.37
C ALA A 106 7.09 -0.19 -0.15
N HIS A 107 7.67 0.93 -0.60
CA HIS A 107 7.86 1.22 -2.01
C HIS A 107 8.82 0.22 -2.69
N HIS A 108 9.92 -0.15 -2.03
CA HIS A 108 10.85 -1.15 -2.52
C HIS A 108 10.17 -2.52 -2.68
N MET A 109 9.37 -2.94 -1.71
CA MET A 109 8.60 -4.20 -1.78
C MET A 109 7.60 -4.19 -2.94
N MET A 110 6.92 -3.07 -3.18
CA MET A 110 5.99 -2.91 -4.30
C MET A 110 6.71 -3.01 -5.64
N THR A 111 7.86 -2.34 -5.77
CA THR A 111 8.69 -2.37 -6.98
C THR A 111 9.19 -3.78 -7.26
N LYS A 112 9.58 -4.53 -6.22
CA LYS A 112 9.95 -5.94 -6.34
C LYS A 112 8.76 -6.79 -6.82
N ALA A 113 7.56 -6.58 -6.28
CA ALA A 113 6.36 -7.28 -6.72
C ALA A 113 6.04 -6.99 -8.20
N GLN A 114 6.26 -5.76 -8.67
CA GLN A 114 6.17 -5.42 -10.10
C GLN A 114 7.21 -6.17 -10.93
N GLY A 115 8.48 -6.17 -10.52
CA GLY A 115 9.56 -6.85 -11.21
C GLY A 115 9.33 -8.36 -11.36
N ASP A 116 8.68 -8.98 -10.38
CA ASP A 116 8.38 -10.42 -10.41
C ASP A 116 7.07 -10.76 -11.18
N GLY A 117 6.42 -9.77 -11.81
CA GLY A 117 5.26 -9.96 -12.69
C GLY A 117 3.90 -9.62 -12.07
N GLY A 118 3.87 -8.95 -10.91
CA GLY A 118 2.65 -8.45 -10.27
C GLY A 118 1.69 -9.52 -9.73
N GLY A 119 0.48 -9.09 -9.38
CA GLY A 119 -0.57 -9.89 -8.74
C GLY A 119 -0.22 -10.36 -7.34
N ARG A 120 0.64 -9.65 -6.62
CA ARG A 120 1.13 -10.07 -5.29
C ARG A 120 1.50 -8.91 -4.38
N LEU A 121 1.49 -9.21 -3.09
CA LEU A 121 2.00 -8.38 -2.01
C LEU A 121 3.37 -8.89 -1.58
N TYR A 122 4.34 -7.99 -1.42
CA TYR A 122 5.54 -8.26 -0.63
C TYR A 122 5.56 -7.46 0.66
N LEU A 123 6.02 -8.12 1.73
CA LEU A 123 6.30 -7.53 3.03
C LEU A 123 7.76 -7.82 3.39
N PRO A 124 8.38 -6.96 4.21
CA PRO A 124 9.68 -7.25 4.80
C PRO A 124 9.62 -8.51 5.64
N SER A 125 10.66 -9.33 5.50
CA SER A 125 10.93 -10.49 6.35
C SER A 125 11.33 -10.09 7.76
#